data_AF-A0A371XV76-F1
#
_entry.id   AF-A0A371XV76-F1
#
_cell.length_a   1.000
_cell.length_b   1.000
_cell.length_c   1.000
_cell.angle_alpha   90.00
_cell.angle_beta   90.00
_cell.angle_gamma   90.00
#
_symmetry.space_group_name_H-M   'P 1'
#
loop_
_entity.id
_entity.type
_entity.pdbx_description
1 polymer ?
#
loop_
_entity_poly.entity_id
_entity_poly.type
_entity_poly.pdbx_seq_one_letter_code
_entity_poly.pdbx_strand_id
1 'polypeptide(L)'
;MVLCLATALTHVLLVFLQVAPPNPLSRQYSRQVNAWVFPLFEQNWQLFAPDPESVNRQISARTMHTAPNGTTQVSGWFDLTAVDTAAVKHDPFPSHSAQNMLRRAWNSYLKTHGSDDHSRSQRALMIQQYLRNIAADRVAAHRHGAFESIQLRVIILPIAGPPAAGGPGPGAAAPRPAGTRYLPWWKVARHAAG
;
A
#
# COMPACT_ATOMS: atom_id res chain seq x y z
N MET A 1 2.76 -23.96 -27.62
CA MET A 1 2.06 -24.88 -26.70
C MET A 1 2.98 -25.52 -25.66
N VAL A 2 4.13 -26.11 -26.03
CA VAL A 2 5.06 -26.75 -25.08
C VAL A 2 5.53 -25.81 -23.96
N LEU A 3 5.86 -24.55 -24.30
CA LEU A 3 6.27 -23.55 -23.30
C LEU A 3 5.17 -23.30 -22.26
N CYS A 4 3.93 -23.06 -22.71
CA CYS A 4 2.79 -22.82 -21.82
C CYS A 4 2.54 -24.00 -20.89
N LEU A 5 2.62 -25.23 -21.42
CA LEU A 5 2.46 -26.45 -20.63
C LEU A 5 3.57 -26.59 -19.57
N ALA A 6 4.82 -26.36 -19.95
CA ALA A 6 5.96 -26.42 -19.05
C ALA A 6 5.85 -25.36 -17.92
N THR A 7 5.46 -24.13 -18.27
CA THR A 7 5.21 -23.07 -17.29
C THR A 7 4.08 -23.43 -16.34
N ALA A 8 2.97 -23.98 -16.85
CA ALA A 8 1.84 -24.40 -16.02
C ALA A 8 2.22 -25.52 -15.04
N LEU A 9 2.92 -26.55 -15.50
CA LEU A 9 3.40 -27.64 -14.64
C LEU A 9 4.38 -27.14 -13.57
N THR A 10 5.30 -26.26 -13.96
CA THR A 10 6.24 -25.62 -13.02
C THR A 10 5.49 -24.80 -11.97
N HIS A 11 4.49 -24.03 -12.38
CA HIS A 11 3.67 -23.24 -11.48
C HIS A 11 2.93 -24.13 -10.46
N VAL A 12 2.26 -25.19 -10.92
CA VAL A 12 1.55 -26.14 -10.04
C VAL A 12 2.51 -26.79 -9.05
N LEU A 13 3.70 -27.21 -9.48
CA LEU A 13 4.71 -27.79 -8.61
C LEU A 13 5.17 -26.80 -7.52
N LEU A 14 5.46 -25.55 -7.89
CA LEU A 14 5.93 -24.53 -6.94
C LEU A 14 4.83 -24.15 -5.94
N VAL A 15 3.58 -24.03 -6.39
CA VAL A 15 2.43 -23.81 -5.50
C VAL A 15 2.22 -24.99 -4.56
N PHE A 16 2.34 -26.23 -5.06
CA PHE A 16 2.28 -27.42 -4.22
C PHE A 16 3.36 -27.41 -3.13
N LEU A 17 4.63 -27.12 -3.49
CA LEU A 17 5.72 -27.05 -2.53
C LEU A 17 5.53 -25.96 -1.47
N GLN A 18 4.80 -24.88 -1.80
CA GLN A 18 4.48 -23.79 -0.87
C GLN A 18 3.41 -24.18 0.16
N VAL A 19 2.41 -24.98 -0.25
CA VAL A 19 1.26 -25.34 0.59
C VAL A 19 1.48 -26.68 1.31
N ALA A 20 2.33 -27.54 0.77
CA ALA A 20 2.63 -28.84 1.36
C ALA A 20 3.30 -28.72 2.74
N PRO A 21 3.13 -29.73 3.62
CA PRO A 21 3.85 -29.80 4.89
C PRO A 21 5.38 -29.66 4.70
N PRO A 22 6.10 -29.15 5.72
CA PRO A 22 7.55 -28.93 5.63
C PRO A 22 8.29 -30.20 5.20
N ASN A 23 8.98 -30.12 4.06
CA ASN A 23 9.74 -31.23 3.49
C ASN A 23 11.15 -30.75 3.11
N PRO A 24 12.12 -31.64 2.89
CA PRO A 24 13.49 -31.25 2.56
C PRO A 24 13.59 -30.37 1.31
N LEU A 25 12.79 -30.66 0.28
CA LEU A 25 12.78 -29.91 -0.98
C LEU A 25 12.21 -28.49 -0.79
N SER A 26 11.08 -28.34 -0.09
CA SER A 26 10.50 -27.01 0.18
C SER A 26 11.40 -26.15 1.06
N ARG A 27 12.17 -26.76 1.99
CA ARG A 27 13.17 -26.05 2.78
C ARG A 27 14.37 -25.61 1.96
N GLN A 28 14.96 -26.53 1.18
CA GLN A 28 16.14 -26.26 0.35
C GLN A 28 15.88 -25.17 -0.69
N TYR A 29 14.71 -25.20 -1.34
CA TYR A 29 14.34 -24.27 -2.41
C TYR A 29 13.39 -23.15 -1.95
N SER A 30 13.23 -22.96 -0.63
CA SER A 30 12.28 -22.00 -0.05
C SER A 30 12.40 -20.60 -0.65
N ARG A 31 13.61 -20.12 -0.92
CA ARG A 31 13.83 -18.79 -1.51
C ARG A 31 13.25 -18.71 -2.93
N GLN A 32 13.48 -19.72 -3.77
CA GLN A 32 13.02 -19.78 -5.15
C GLN A 32 11.50 -19.96 -5.21
N VAL A 33 10.94 -20.85 -4.39
CA VAL A 33 9.49 -21.03 -4.28
C VAL A 33 8.81 -19.73 -3.86
N ASN A 34 9.31 -19.08 -2.81
CA ASN A 34 8.77 -17.81 -2.33
C ASN A 34 8.89 -16.69 -3.37
N ALA A 35 10.01 -16.63 -4.11
CA ALA A 35 10.21 -15.63 -5.16
C ALA A 35 9.28 -15.82 -6.36
N TRP A 36 8.85 -17.05 -6.66
CA TRP A 36 7.88 -17.34 -7.73
C TRP A 36 6.44 -17.12 -7.27
N VAL A 37 6.09 -17.55 -6.06
CA VAL A 37 4.70 -17.56 -5.58
C VAL A 37 4.26 -16.19 -5.09
N PHE A 38 5.03 -15.53 -4.20
CA PHE A 38 4.55 -14.33 -3.52
C PHE A 38 4.35 -13.07 -4.39
N PRO A 39 4.98 -12.90 -5.56
CA PRO A 39 4.62 -11.80 -6.46
C PRO A 39 3.18 -11.90 -6.98
N LEU A 40 2.67 -13.12 -7.18
CA LEU A 40 1.38 -13.39 -7.81
C LEU A 40 0.31 -13.82 -6.80
N PHE A 41 0.69 -14.57 -5.77
CA PHE A 41 -0.20 -15.16 -4.78
C PHE A 41 0.27 -14.79 -3.37
N GLU A 42 -0.24 -13.69 -2.83
CA GLU A 42 -0.10 -13.40 -1.40
C GLU A 42 -1.20 -14.16 -0.63
N GLN A 43 -0.80 -15.02 0.30
CA GLN A 43 -1.74 -15.71 1.18
C GLN A 43 -2.22 -14.74 2.26
N ASN A 44 -3.36 -14.09 2.03
CA ASN A 44 -4.02 -13.24 3.03
C ASN A 44 -5.36 -13.83 3.45
N TRP A 45 -5.41 -14.44 4.63
CA TRP A 45 -6.61 -15.05 5.20
C TRP A 45 -7.50 -14.06 5.96
N GLN A 46 -7.17 -12.77 5.97
CA GLN A 46 -7.93 -11.75 6.73
C GLN A 46 -9.38 -11.58 6.27
N LEU A 47 -9.73 -11.99 5.04
CA LEU A 47 -11.13 -11.99 4.59
C LEU A 47 -12.01 -12.98 5.37
N PHE A 48 -11.39 -14.03 5.93
CA PHE A 48 -12.05 -15.06 6.74
C PHE A 48 -11.69 -14.94 8.22
N ALA A 49 -11.09 -13.83 8.65
CA ALA A 49 -10.93 -13.56 10.07
C ALA A 49 -12.32 -13.42 10.73
N PRO A 50 -12.46 -13.74 12.03
CA PRO A 50 -13.72 -13.53 12.76
C PRO A 50 -14.25 -12.09 12.66
N ASP A 51 -13.34 -11.12 12.51
CA ASP A 51 -13.64 -9.72 12.22
C ASP A 51 -12.86 -9.29 10.95
N PRO A 52 -13.47 -9.37 9.75
CA PRO A 52 -12.81 -9.01 8.51
C PRO A 52 -12.56 -7.50 8.44
N GLU A 53 -11.61 -7.08 7.59
CA GLU A 53 -11.30 -5.66 7.43
C GLU A 53 -12.51 -4.89 6.86
N SER A 54 -13.20 -4.18 7.74
CA SER A 54 -14.43 -3.44 7.47
C SER A 54 -14.19 -1.95 7.20
N VAL A 55 -12.95 -1.57 6.87
CA VAL A 55 -12.55 -0.18 6.67
C VAL A 55 -11.71 0.00 5.41
N ASN A 56 -11.98 1.08 4.69
CA ASN A 56 -11.11 1.65 3.67
C ASN A 56 -10.13 2.63 4.30
N ARG A 57 -8.94 2.77 3.70
CA ARG A 57 -7.89 3.67 4.18
C ARG A 57 -7.51 4.62 3.07
N GLN A 58 -7.85 5.89 3.23
CA GLN A 58 -7.47 6.96 2.32
C GLN A 58 -6.15 7.56 2.80
N ILE A 59 -5.12 7.50 1.97
CA ILE A 59 -3.80 7.98 2.28
C ILE A 59 -3.55 9.25 1.47
N SER A 60 -3.30 10.35 2.18
CA SER A 60 -2.94 11.63 1.59
C SER A 60 -1.52 12.03 1.99
N ALA A 61 -0.87 12.83 1.16
CA ALA A 61 0.42 13.43 1.45
C ALA A 61 0.38 14.95 1.34
N ARG A 62 1.20 15.64 2.12
CA ARG A 62 1.53 17.05 1.90
C ARG A 62 3.02 17.24 1.99
N THR A 63 3.53 18.25 1.30
CA THR A 63 4.95 18.52 1.21
C THR A 63 5.30 19.84 1.89
N MET A 64 6.57 19.96 2.24
CA MET A 64 7.13 21.17 2.83
C MET A 64 8.38 21.57 2.05
N HIS A 65 8.48 22.86 1.74
CA HIS A 65 9.58 23.47 1.02
C HIS A 65 10.01 24.75 1.72
N THR A 66 11.32 24.98 1.81
CA THR A 66 11.89 26.20 2.35
C THR A 66 12.21 27.15 1.19
N ALA A 67 11.51 28.27 1.09
CA ALA A 67 11.74 29.27 0.06
C ALA A 67 13.11 29.96 0.25
N PRO A 68 13.68 30.59 -0.80
CA PRO A 68 14.98 31.26 -0.73
C PRO A 68 15.06 32.35 0.36
N ASN A 69 13.91 32.93 0.71
CA ASN A 69 13.78 33.92 1.78
C ASN A 69 13.70 33.30 3.20
N GLY A 70 13.96 32.00 3.34
CA GLY A 70 13.90 31.25 4.61
C GLY A 70 12.48 30.88 5.07
N THR A 71 11.43 31.28 4.34
CA THR A 71 10.05 30.98 4.73
C THR A 71 9.71 29.52 4.43
N THR A 72 9.15 28.81 5.41
CA THR A 72 8.65 27.45 5.21
C THR A 72 7.25 27.49 4.62
N GLN A 73 7.06 26.87 3.45
CA GLN A 73 5.77 26.71 2.79
C GLN A 73 5.33 25.25 2.87
N VAL A 74 4.09 25.03 3.30
CA VAL A 74 3.46 23.70 3.40
C VAL A 74 2.33 23.61 2.39
N SER A 75 2.32 22.56 1.58
CA SER A 75 1.28 22.34 0.58
C SER A 75 -0.05 21.92 1.23
N GLY A 76 -1.14 22.05 0.46
CA GLY A 76 -2.38 21.33 0.77
C GLY A 76 -2.21 19.80 0.66
N TRP A 77 -3.14 19.05 1.22
CA TRP A 77 -3.17 17.59 1.11
C TRP A 77 -3.38 17.15 -0.35
N PHE A 78 -2.66 16.10 -0.76
CA PHE A 78 -2.74 15.42 -2.03
C PHE A 78 -3.23 13.99 -1.79
N ASP A 79 -4.25 13.54 -2.49
CA ASP A 79 -4.80 12.19 -2.28
C ASP A 79 -4.03 11.15 -3.12
N LEU A 80 -3.18 10.36 -2.45
CA LEU A 80 -2.40 9.29 -3.10
C LEU A 80 -3.27 8.09 -3.45
N THR A 81 -4.32 7.84 -2.67
CA THR A 81 -5.27 6.73 -2.91
C THR A 81 -6.15 7.04 -4.12
N ALA A 82 -6.54 8.30 -4.34
CA ALA A 82 -7.29 8.70 -5.52
C ALA A 82 -6.52 8.47 -6.82
N VAL A 83 -5.21 8.74 -6.83
CA VAL A 83 -4.32 8.46 -7.98
C VAL A 83 -4.34 6.97 -8.34
N ASP A 84 -4.13 6.09 -7.35
CA ASP A 84 -4.17 4.64 -7.56
C ASP A 84 -5.54 4.16 -8.03
N THR A 85 -6.60 4.67 -7.41
CA THR A 85 -7.97 4.29 -7.75
C THR A 85 -8.29 4.70 -9.19
N ALA A 86 -7.88 5.89 -9.62
CA ALA A 86 -8.09 6.37 -10.98
C ALA A 86 -7.31 5.53 -12.01
N ALA A 87 -6.09 5.08 -11.68
CA ALA A 87 -5.29 4.21 -12.55
C ALA A 87 -5.84 2.77 -12.65
N VAL A 88 -6.69 2.35 -11.69
CA VAL A 88 -7.33 1.02 -11.70
C VAL A 88 -8.73 1.06 -12.31
N LYS A 89 -9.46 2.15 -12.08
CA LYS A 89 -10.85 2.27 -12.49
C LYS A 89 -10.96 2.28 -14.01
N HIS A 90 -11.77 1.37 -14.55
CA HIS A 90 -12.01 1.18 -16.00
C HIS A 90 -10.80 0.67 -16.81
N ASP A 91 -9.71 0.25 -16.15
CA ASP A 91 -8.61 -0.44 -16.82
C ASP A 91 -8.87 -1.96 -16.80
N PRO A 92 -8.95 -2.64 -17.97
CA PRO A 92 -9.13 -4.10 -18.02
C PRO A 92 -7.92 -4.89 -17.50
N PHE A 93 -6.72 -4.30 -17.49
CA PHE A 93 -5.49 -4.93 -17.04
C PHE A 93 -4.64 -3.98 -16.18
N PRO A 94 -5.16 -3.53 -15.02
CA PRO A 94 -4.47 -2.51 -14.23
C PRO A 94 -3.17 -3.04 -13.67
N SER A 95 -2.15 -2.18 -13.59
CA SER A 95 -0.86 -2.57 -13.01
C SER A 95 -0.97 -2.95 -11.52
N HIS A 96 -0.25 -3.98 -11.11
CA HIS A 96 -0.22 -4.38 -9.69
C HIS A 96 0.37 -3.29 -8.78
N SER A 97 1.20 -2.39 -9.32
CA SER A 97 1.74 -1.25 -8.58
C SER A 97 0.63 -0.24 -8.24
N ALA A 98 -0.21 0.13 -9.21
CA ALA A 98 -1.38 0.99 -8.97
C ALA A 98 -2.38 0.34 -8.01
N GLN A 99 -2.61 -0.96 -8.13
CA GLN A 99 -3.57 -1.66 -7.26
C GLN A 99 -3.11 -1.81 -5.81
N ASN A 100 -1.82 -2.08 -5.58
CA ASN A 100 -1.40 -2.68 -4.32
C ASN A 100 -0.17 -2.05 -3.67
N MET A 101 0.65 -1.28 -4.39
CA MET A 101 1.95 -0.84 -3.86
C MET A 101 1.81 0.01 -2.60
N LEU A 102 0.96 1.04 -2.64
CA LEU A 102 0.73 1.93 -1.49
C LEU A 102 0.07 1.19 -0.32
N ARG A 103 -0.94 0.37 -0.62
CA ARG A 103 -1.65 -0.45 0.38
C ARG A 103 -0.70 -1.42 1.10
N ARG A 104 0.16 -2.13 0.36
CA ARG A 104 1.12 -3.08 0.95
C ARG A 104 2.22 -2.37 1.73
N ALA A 105 2.70 -1.22 1.24
CA ALA A 105 3.67 -0.40 1.96
C ALA A 105 3.09 0.08 3.30
N TRP A 106 1.85 0.56 3.30
CA TRP A 106 1.14 0.96 4.51
C TRP A 106 0.92 -0.21 5.49
N ASN A 107 0.46 -1.35 5.02
CA ASN A 107 0.25 -2.53 5.88
C ASN A 107 1.56 -3.03 6.50
N SER A 108 2.66 -2.99 5.74
CA SER A 108 3.99 -3.33 6.26
C SER A 108 4.47 -2.32 7.30
N TYR A 109 4.18 -1.04 7.09
CA TYR A 109 4.49 0.03 8.03
C TYR A 109 3.75 -0.18 9.36
N LEU A 110 2.45 -0.43 9.33
CA LEU A 110 1.65 -0.74 10.51
C LEU A 110 2.18 -1.95 11.30
N LYS A 111 2.57 -3.02 10.61
CA LYS A 111 3.13 -4.22 11.26
C LYS A 111 4.44 -3.96 11.99
N THR A 112 5.20 -2.94 11.59
CA THR A 112 6.53 -2.64 12.15
C THR A 112 6.56 -1.45 13.11
N HIS A 113 5.64 -0.50 12.99
CA HIS A 113 5.60 0.73 13.79
C HIS A 113 4.41 0.80 14.76
N GLY A 114 3.48 -0.16 14.71
CA GLY A 114 2.31 -0.17 15.60
C GLY A 114 1.58 1.18 15.58
N SER A 115 1.40 1.77 16.76
CA SER A 115 0.75 3.09 16.96
C SER A 115 1.71 4.26 17.22
N ASP A 116 2.99 4.01 17.49
CA ASP A 116 3.92 5.03 17.99
C ASP A 116 4.85 5.63 16.91
N ASP A 117 4.80 5.12 15.68
CA ASP A 117 5.54 5.64 14.52
C ASP A 117 7.08 5.62 14.70
N HIS A 118 7.60 4.83 15.65
CA HIS A 118 9.04 4.72 15.89
C HIS A 118 9.68 3.52 15.16
N SER A 119 10.70 3.81 14.33
CA SER A 119 11.48 2.77 13.65
C SER A 119 12.50 2.12 14.60
N ARG A 120 12.09 1.10 15.36
CA ARG A 120 12.95 0.40 16.34
C ARG A 120 13.88 -0.67 15.77
N SER A 121 13.81 -0.93 14.46
CA SER A 121 14.61 -1.95 13.80
C SER A 121 15.03 -1.51 12.41
N GLN A 122 16.09 -2.14 11.87
CA GLN A 122 16.51 -1.90 10.49
C GLN A 122 15.39 -2.19 9.48
N ARG A 123 14.57 -3.22 9.75
CA ARG A 123 13.38 -3.54 8.95
C ARG A 123 12.35 -2.42 8.99
N ALA A 124 12.10 -1.85 10.16
CA ALA A 124 11.17 -0.72 10.30
C ALA A 124 11.68 0.51 9.52
N LEU A 125 12.97 0.84 9.63
CA LEU A 125 13.58 1.94 8.86
C LEU A 125 13.43 1.74 7.34
N MET A 126 13.72 0.53 6.82
CA MET A 126 13.56 0.21 5.40
C MET A 126 12.10 0.36 4.94
N ILE A 127 11.13 -0.09 5.73
CA ILE A 127 9.72 0.00 5.40
C ILE A 127 9.23 1.46 5.43
N GLN A 128 9.67 2.25 6.41
CA GLN A 128 9.40 3.69 6.45
C GLN A 128 9.96 4.37 5.21
N GLN A 129 11.21 4.11 4.85
CA GLN A 129 11.85 4.66 3.67
C GLN A 129 11.12 4.25 2.39
N TYR A 130 10.69 3.00 2.28
CA TYR A 130 9.90 2.51 1.15
C TYR A 130 8.56 3.25 1.01
N LEU A 131 7.78 3.37 2.10
CA LEU A 131 6.50 4.10 2.09
C LEU A 131 6.70 5.59 1.76
N ARG A 132 7.73 6.22 2.35
CA ARG A 132 8.11 7.61 2.07
C ARG A 132 8.41 7.80 0.58
N ASN A 133 9.24 6.94 -0.01
CA ASN A 133 9.65 7.06 -1.40
C ASN A 133 8.46 6.91 -2.35
N ILE A 134 7.56 5.93 -2.13
CA ILE A 134 6.32 5.79 -2.92
C ILE A 134 5.50 7.08 -2.88
N ALA A 135 5.31 7.65 -1.69
CA ALA A 135 4.54 8.87 -1.53
C ALA A 135 5.22 10.06 -2.23
N ALA A 136 6.54 10.19 -2.09
CA ALA A 136 7.32 11.26 -2.72
C ALA A 136 7.30 11.16 -4.26
N ASP A 137 7.52 9.97 -4.81
CA ASP A 137 7.51 9.72 -6.27
C ASP A 137 6.15 10.07 -6.87
N ARG A 138 5.06 9.69 -6.19
CA ARG A 138 3.70 10.01 -6.65
C ARG A 138 3.37 11.48 -6.60
N VAL A 139 3.80 12.18 -5.53
CA VAL A 139 3.64 13.63 -5.46
C VAL A 139 4.44 14.30 -6.56
N ALA A 140 5.70 13.91 -6.76
CA ALA A 140 6.55 14.48 -7.82
C ALA A 140 5.99 14.23 -9.23
N ALA A 141 5.35 13.08 -9.47
CA ALA A 141 4.72 12.77 -10.76
C ALA A 141 3.46 13.61 -11.06
N HIS A 142 2.79 14.19 -10.05
CA HIS A 142 1.51 14.90 -10.21
C HIS A 142 1.55 16.37 -9.80
N ARG A 143 2.56 16.77 -9.03
CA ARG A 143 2.76 18.15 -8.58
C ARG A 143 4.16 18.59 -8.96
N HIS A 144 4.23 19.75 -9.59
CA HIS A 144 5.50 20.40 -9.89
C HIS A 144 6.07 21.06 -8.63
N GLY A 145 7.40 21.09 -8.54
CA GLY A 145 8.13 21.77 -7.47
C GLY A 145 8.89 20.83 -6.56
N ALA A 146 10.10 21.26 -6.18
CA ALA A 146 10.92 20.53 -5.22
C ALA A 146 10.35 20.67 -3.81
N PHE A 147 10.52 19.63 -3.01
CA PHE A 147 10.18 19.63 -1.59
C PHE A 147 11.24 18.87 -0.79
N GLU A 148 11.38 19.25 0.48
CA GLU A 148 12.44 18.75 1.36
C GLU A 148 11.90 17.76 2.38
N SER A 149 10.61 17.87 2.70
CA SER A 149 9.93 16.95 3.60
C SER A 149 8.55 16.60 3.07
N ILE A 150 8.08 15.42 3.47
CA ILE A 150 6.74 14.93 3.20
C ILE A 150 6.09 14.47 4.51
N GLN A 151 4.79 14.71 4.64
CA GLN A 151 3.97 14.17 5.72
C GLN A 151 2.81 13.40 5.12
N LEU A 152 2.54 12.22 5.68
CA LEU A 152 1.39 11.40 5.30
C LEU A 152 0.28 11.54 6.34
N ARG A 153 -0.96 11.43 5.87
CA ARG A 153 -2.16 11.31 6.67
C ARG A 153 -2.96 10.11 6.18
N VAL A 154 -3.42 9.29 7.11
CA VAL A 154 -4.28 8.14 6.81
C VAL A 154 -5.63 8.36 7.47
N ILE A 155 -6.68 8.41 6.65
CA ILE A 155 -8.07 8.53 7.10
C ILE A 155 -8.71 7.15 6.98
N ILE A 156 -9.27 6.66 8.08
CA ILE A 156 -9.97 5.39 8.16
C ILE A 156 -11.44 5.66 7.87
N LEU A 157 -11.96 5.09 6.79
CA LEU A 157 -13.34 5.22 6.33
C LEU A 157 -14.06 3.89 6.51
N PRO A 158 -15.14 3.79 7.29
CA PRO A 158 -15.89 2.55 7.44
C PRO A 158 -16.51 2.14 6.10
N ILE A 159 -16.52 0.83 5.83
CA ILE A 159 -17.25 0.24 4.71
C ILE A 159 -18.69 0.05 5.16
N ALA A 160 -19.64 0.58 4.38
CA ALA A 160 -21.06 0.41 4.68
C ALA A 160 -21.44 -1.08 4.60
N GLY A 161 -22.14 -1.56 5.62
CA GLY A 161 -22.72 -2.91 5.59
C GLY A 161 -23.81 -3.04 4.53
N PRO A 162 -24.14 -4.28 4.10
CA PRO A 162 -25.24 -4.51 3.17
C PRO A 162 -26.56 -3.96 3.76
N PRO A 163 -27.47 -3.46 2.92
CA PRO A 163 -28.77 -2.98 3.39
C PRO A 163 -29.53 -4.10 4.10
N ALA A 164 -30.24 -3.76 5.18
CA ALA A 164 -31.17 -4.68 5.80
C ALA A 164 -32.25 -5.09 4.79
N ALA A 165 -32.61 -6.38 4.74
CA ALA A 165 -33.62 -6.88 3.83
C ALA A 165 -34.95 -6.12 4.02
N GLY A 166 -35.34 -5.34 3.01
CA GLY A 166 -36.60 -4.57 3.00
C GLY A 166 -36.52 -3.11 3.48
N GLY A 167 -35.34 -2.59 3.85
CA GLY A 167 -35.15 -1.18 4.18
C GLY A 167 -34.80 -0.32 2.96
N PRO A 168 -35.08 1.01 2.96
CA PRO A 168 -34.51 1.92 1.97
C PRO A 168 -32.98 1.74 1.94
N GLY A 169 -32.39 1.57 0.76
CA GLY A 169 -30.94 1.44 0.61
C GLY A 169 -30.23 2.61 1.31
N PRO A 170 -29.04 2.41 1.90
CA PRO A 170 -28.34 3.47 2.61
C PRO A 170 -28.22 4.67 1.67
N GLY A 171 -28.91 5.77 2.01
CA GLY A 171 -28.75 7.03 1.30
C GLY A 171 -27.27 7.36 1.24
N ALA A 172 -26.81 7.88 0.10
CA ALA A 172 -25.41 8.14 -0.24
C ALA A 172 -24.76 9.24 0.62
N ALA A 173 -24.90 9.17 1.94
CA ALA A 173 -24.14 9.97 2.87
C ALA A 173 -22.69 9.50 2.80
N ALA A 174 -21.76 10.44 2.62
CA ALA A 174 -20.34 10.15 2.64
C ALA A 174 -19.97 9.45 3.97
N PRO A 175 -19.16 8.38 3.95
CA PRO A 175 -18.72 7.71 5.17
C PRO A 175 -18.03 8.71 6.10
N ARG A 176 -18.45 8.77 7.37
CA ARG A 176 -17.74 9.58 8.36
C ARG A 176 -16.42 8.89 8.72
N PRO A 177 -15.30 9.63 8.76
CA PRO A 177 -14.03 9.06 9.21
C PRO A 177 -14.13 8.46 10.62
N ALA A 178 -13.76 7.19 10.77
CA ALA A 178 -13.64 6.54 12.06
C ALA A 178 -12.37 6.97 12.82
N GLY A 179 -11.36 7.44 12.09
CA GLY A 179 -10.12 7.95 12.67
C GLY A 179 -9.22 8.59 11.62
N THR A 180 -8.32 9.45 12.08
CA THR A 180 -7.27 10.06 11.26
C THR A 180 -5.93 9.92 11.97
N ARG A 181 -4.95 9.33 11.29
CA ARG A 181 -3.56 9.20 11.76
C ARG A 181 -2.65 10.11 10.94
N TYR A 182 -1.88 10.94 11.63
CA TYR A 182 -0.84 11.77 11.02
C TYR A 182 0.51 11.14 11.31
N LEU A 183 1.28 10.87 10.25
CA LEU A 183 2.64 10.38 10.39
C LEU A 183 3.59 11.56 10.69
N PRO A 184 4.76 11.29 11.29
CA PRO A 184 5.77 12.32 11.46
C PRO A 184 6.25 12.85 10.10
N TRP A 185 6.84 14.04 10.12
CA TRP A 185 7.49 14.59 8.94
C TRP A 185 8.74 13.80 8.61
N TRP A 186 8.86 13.37 7.36
CA TRP A 186 10.04 12.68 6.86
C TRP A 186 10.77 13.56 5.86
N LYS A 187 12.08 13.71 6.05
CA LYS A 187 12.96 14.29 5.04
C LYS A 187 13.00 13.39 3.82
N VAL A 188 12.89 13.97 2.62
CA VAL A 188 13.07 13.27 1.35
C VAL A 188 14.43 13.65 0.75
N ALA A 189 15.07 12.71 0.06
CA ALA A 189 16.18 13.11 -0.82
C ALA A 189 15.60 14.06 -1.88
N ARG A 190 16.29 15.15 -2.19
CA ARG A 190 15.80 16.13 -3.18
C ARG A 190 15.49 15.39 -4.49
N HIS A 191 14.22 15.32 -4.84
CA HIS A 191 13.81 14.98 -6.21
C HIS A 191 14.08 16.24 -7.04
N ALA A 192 15.18 16.24 -7.79
CA ALA A 192 15.44 17.28 -8.77
C ALA A 192 14.30 17.24 -9.79
N ALA A 193 13.65 18.39 -10.02
CA ALA A 193 12.79 18.55 -11.18
C ALA A 193 13.65 18.31 -12.43
N GLY A 194 13.34 17.24 -13.16
CA GLY A 194 13.80 17.05 -14.54
C GLY A 194 12.89 17.81 -15.49
#